data_AF-A0A1U9YZM7-F1
#
_entry.id   AF-A0A1U9YZM7-F1
#
_cell.length_a   1.000
_cell.length_b   1.000
_cell.length_c   1.000
_cell.angle_alpha   90.00
_cell.angle_beta   90.00
_cell.angle_gamma   90.00
#
_symmetry.space_group_name_H-M   'P 1'
#
loop_
_entity.id
_entity.type
_entity.pdbx_description
1 polymer ?
#
loop_
_entity_poly.entity_id
_entity_poly.type
_entity_poly.pdbx_seq_one_letter_code
_entity_poly.pdbx_strand_id
1 'polypeptide(L)'
;MNDKQSSGWFEIGVYSVLLCVVASVFWSTLGLPASTREPLGSASLPQIVSVIIGIFCVILIWRALAAMRPAVGRTPAPNDEAVSHRRRTDKAAICLGIAIAFALALQLRLLNAAILTPAFLLSLMLVLHGFRPRTILPSVAISLIVGIVTVYAFKNFFYIDLP
;
A
#
# COMPACT_ATOMS: atom_id res chain seq x y z
N MET A 1 -11.76 17.59 23.70
CA MET A 1 -12.68 17.08 22.67
C MET A 1 -12.04 17.05 21.27
N ASN A 2 -10.70 16.89 21.13
CA ASN A 2 -9.99 17.17 19.86
C ASN A 2 -9.21 16.00 19.20
N ASP A 3 -8.92 14.89 19.88
CA ASP A 3 -8.02 13.87 19.29
C ASP A 3 -8.68 12.96 18.24
N LYS A 4 -9.98 12.64 18.40
CA LYS A 4 -10.71 11.80 17.44
C LYS A 4 -11.00 12.52 16.12
N GLN A 5 -11.16 13.85 16.14
CA GLN A 5 -11.45 14.62 14.93
C GLN A 5 -10.18 14.88 14.11
N SER A 6 -9.06 15.20 14.77
CA SER A 6 -7.75 15.38 14.13
C SER A 6 -7.27 14.12 13.39
N SER A 7 -7.39 12.95 14.02
CA SER A 7 -6.98 11.67 13.42
C SER A 7 -7.77 11.31 12.15
N GLY A 8 -9.07 11.65 12.09
CA GLY A 8 -9.88 11.38 10.92
C GLY A 8 -9.49 12.24 9.71
N TRP A 9 -9.18 13.52 9.90
CA TRP A 9 -8.73 14.38 8.79
C TRP A 9 -7.38 13.93 8.23
N PHE A 10 -6.48 13.48 9.10
CA PHE A 10 -5.20 12.91 8.68
C PHE A 10 -5.38 11.61 7.90
N GLU A 11 -6.29 10.72 8.31
CA GLU A 11 -6.64 9.51 7.55
C GLU A 11 -7.16 9.84 6.15
N ILE A 12 -8.10 10.79 6.05
CA ILE A 12 -8.64 11.24 4.75
C ILE A 12 -7.52 11.81 3.89
N GLY A 13 -6.61 12.59 4.47
CA GLY A 13 -5.42 13.11 3.78
C GLY A 13 -4.55 11.99 3.21
N VAL A 14 -4.19 10.99 4.02
CA VAL A 14 -3.38 9.84 3.60
C VAL A 14 -4.07 9.05 2.48
N TYR A 15 -5.37 8.75 2.62
CA TYR A 15 -6.11 8.03 1.58
C TYR A 15 -6.28 8.84 0.30
N SER A 16 -6.43 10.16 0.41
CA SER A 16 -6.53 11.06 -0.76
C SER A 16 -5.20 11.11 -1.52
N VAL A 17 -4.07 11.22 -0.81
CA VAL A 17 -2.74 11.16 -1.42
C VAL A 17 -2.53 9.81 -2.11
N LEU A 18 -2.88 8.71 -1.43
CA LEU A 18 -2.78 7.37 -2.00
C LEU A 18 -3.64 7.23 -3.26
N LEU A 19 -4.86 7.79 -3.26
CA LEU A 19 -5.75 7.82 -4.42
C LEU A 19 -5.12 8.59 -5.59
N CYS A 20 -4.49 9.74 -5.34
CA CYS A 20 -3.78 10.50 -6.37
C CYS A 20 -2.59 9.72 -6.96
N VAL A 21 -1.82 9.03 -6.12
CA VAL A 21 -0.71 8.17 -6.58
C VAL A 21 -1.24 7.06 -7.47
N VAL A 22 -2.29 6.36 -7.05
CA VAL A 22 -2.93 5.28 -7.82
C VAL A 22 -3.47 5.78 -9.15
N ALA A 23 -4.14 6.94 -9.17
CA ALA A 23 -4.62 7.57 -10.39
C ALA A 23 -3.47 7.91 -11.35
N SER A 24 -2.34 8.41 -10.81
CA SER A 24 -1.16 8.73 -11.61
C SER A 24 -0.53 7.48 -12.24
N VAL A 25 -0.46 6.37 -11.49
CA VAL A 25 0.02 5.08 -12.01
C VAL A 25 -0.90 4.58 -13.11
N PHE A 26 -2.22 4.58 -12.87
CA PHE A 26 -3.20 4.18 -13.89
C PHE A 26 -3.08 5.02 -15.16
N TRP A 27 -2.94 6.34 -15.02
CA TRP A 27 -2.74 7.24 -16.16
C TRP A 27 -1.48 6.91 -16.96
N SER A 28 -0.39 6.58 -16.25
CA SER A 28 0.89 6.22 -16.87
C SER A 28 0.79 4.91 -17.65
N THR A 29 -0.05 3.98 -17.20
CA THR A 29 -0.27 2.70 -17.89
C THR A 29 -1.15 2.80 -19.14
N LEU A 30 -1.98 3.85 -19.28
CA LEU A 30 -2.80 4.06 -20.49
C LEU A 30 -1.95 4.42 -21.72
N GLY A 31 -0.77 5.02 -21.51
CA GLY A 31 0.16 5.39 -22.57
C GLY A 31 1.05 4.25 -23.07
N LEU A 32 0.96 3.06 -22.47
CA LEU A 32 1.78 1.92 -22.87
C LEU A 32 1.20 1.26 -24.13
N PRO A 33 2.00 1.05 -25.20
CA PRO A 33 1.53 0.35 -26.38
C PRO A 33 1.08 -1.07 -26.01
N ALA A 34 0.00 -1.53 -26.63
CA ALA A 34 -0.50 -2.89 -26.42
C ALA A 34 0.62 -3.89 -26.74
N SER A 35 1.09 -4.63 -25.72
CA SER A 35 2.14 -5.63 -25.90
C SER A 35 1.63 -6.71 -26.83
N THR A 36 2.28 -6.85 -27.98
CA THR A 36 1.93 -7.86 -29.00
C THR A 36 2.37 -9.27 -28.60
N ARG A 37 3.12 -9.41 -27.49
CA ARG A 37 3.77 -10.67 -27.07
C ARG A 37 3.08 -11.35 -25.88
N GLU A 38 2.15 -10.70 -25.20
CA GLU A 38 1.45 -11.27 -24.04
C GLU A 38 -0.07 -11.17 -24.20
N PRO A 39 -0.85 -12.24 -23.92
CA PRO A 39 -2.31 -12.24 -24.11
C PRO A 39 -3.04 -11.23 -23.20
N LEU A 40 -2.43 -10.81 -22.09
CA LEU A 40 -2.97 -9.80 -21.17
C LEU A 40 -2.26 -8.44 -21.30
N GLY A 41 -1.07 -8.39 -21.89
CA GLY A 41 -0.22 -7.20 -21.99
C GLY A 41 0.38 -6.73 -20.66
N SER A 42 1.63 -6.27 -20.69
CA SER A 42 2.40 -5.86 -19.49
C SER A 42 1.78 -4.71 -18.68
N ALA A 43 0.89 -3.93 -19.30
CA ALA A 43 0.14 -2.85 -18.64
C ALA A 43 -1.09 -3.33 -17.85
N SER A 44 -1.61 -4.54 -18.10
CA SER A 44 -2.87 -4.99 -17.50
C SER A 44 -2.79 -5.20 -15.99
N LEU A 45 -1.68 -5.76 -15.50
CA LEU A 45 -1.49 -6.00 -14.08
C LEU A 45 -1.46 -4.71 -13.25
N PRO A 46 -0.62 -3.71 -13.58
CA PRO A 46 -0.64 -2.44 -12.85
C PRO A 46 -1.98 -1.71 -12.98
N GLN A 47 -2.70 -1.86 -14.10
CA GLN A 47 -4.07 -1.33 -14.25
C GLN A 47 -5.05 -2.00 -13.27
N ILE A 48 -5.12 -3.33 -13.24
CA ILE A 48 -6.02 -4.09 -12.35
C ILE A 48 -5.73 -3.75 -10.89
N VAL A 49 -4.45 -3.77 -10.50
CA VAL A 49 -4.04 -3.44 -9.12
C VAL A 49 -4.42 -2.01 -8.77
N SER A 50 -4.20 -1.05 -9.68
CA SER A 50 -4.58 0.35 -9.47
C SER A 50 -6.09 0.52 -9.27
N VAL A 51 -6.91 -0.16 -10.08
CA VAL A 51 -8.37 -0.12 -9.94
C VAL A 51 -8.81 -0.68 -8.58
N ILE A 52 -8.28 -1.84 -8.17
CA ILE A 52 -8.61 -2.46 -6.89
C ILE A 52 -8.24 -1.52 -5.73
N ILE A 53 -7.01 -1.00 -5.71
CA ILE A 53 -6.56 -0.10 -4.65
C ILE A 53 -7.38 1.19 -4.66
N GLY A 54 -7.71 1.74 -5.83
CA GLY A 54 -8.54 2.93 -5.98
C GLY A 54 -9.92 2.74 -5.37
N ILE A 55 -10.58 1.60 -5.64
CA ILE A 55 -11.88 1.24 -5.05
C ILE A 55 -11.76 1.17 -3.51
N PHE A 56 -10.74 0.50 -2.99
CA PHE A 56 -10.52 0.44 -1.53
C PHE A 56 -10.29 1.83 -0.92
N CYS A 57 -9.53 2.70 -1.58
CA CYS A 57 -9.31 4.07 -1.11
C CYS A 57 -10.63 4.85 -1.03
N VAL A 58 -11.47 4.76 -2.06
CA VAL A 58 -12.80 5.41 -2.07
C VAL A 58 -13.68 4.88 -0.95
N ILE A 59 -13.72 3.55 -0.73
CA ILE A 59 -14.48 2.94 0.36
C ILE A 59 -13.99 3.43 1.73
N LEU A 60 -12.67 3.52 1.93
CA LEU A 60 -12.08 3.97 3.19
C LEU A 60 -12.34 5.46 3.45
N ILE A 61 -12.23 6.31 2.43
CA ILE A 61 -12.58 7.73 2.51
C ILE A 61 -14.07 7.88 2.85
N TRP A 62 -14.95 7.15 2.17
CA TRP A 62 -16.39 7.16 2.45
C TRP A 62 -16.69 6.74 3.89
N ARG A 63 -16.04 5.68 4.38
CA ARG A 63 -16.20 5.19 5.74
C ARG A 63 -15.69 6.20 6.78
N ALA A 64 -14.57 6.88 6.50
CA ALA A 64 -14.03 7.92 7.36
C ALA A 64 -14.97 9.13 7.43
N LEU A 65 -15.51 9.58 6.29
CA LEU A 65 -16.51 10.64 6.22
C LEU A 65 -17.81 10.27 6.95
N ALA A 66 -18.31 9.04 6.77
CA ALA A 66 -19.51 8.56 7.46
C ALA A 66 -19.32 8.48 8.98
N ALA A 67 -18.11 8.16 9.46
CA ALA A 67 -17.78 8.14 10.88
C ALA A 67 -17.61 9.55 11.50
N MET A 68 -17.39 10.58 10.68
CA MET A 68 -17.32 11.98 11.12
C MET A 68 -18.70 12.66 11.20
N ARG A 69 -19.75 12.05 10.61
CA ARG A 69 -21.09 12.60 10.70
C ARG A 69 -21.52 12.61 12.18
N PRO A 70 -21.94 13.77 12.73
CA PRO A 70 -22.47 13.81 14.08
C PRO A 70 -23.65 12.84 14.15
N ALA A 71 -23.61 11.92 15.13
CA ALA A 71 -24.67 10.97 15.35
C ALA A 71 -25.93 11.71 15.82
N VAL A 72 -26.70 12.25 14.87
CA VAL A 72 -28.05 12.73 15.15
C VAL A 72 -28.91 11.49 15.36
N GLY A 73 -29.14 11.14 16.63
CA GLY A 73 -30.20 10.22 17.04
C GLY A 73 -29.87 8.72 17.19
N ARG A 74 -28.60 8.30 17.36
CA ARG A 74 -28.30 6.90 17.73
C ARG A 74 -28.18 6.74 19.25
N THR A 75 -29.20 6.15 19.86
CA THR A 75 -29.17 5.55 21.19
C THR A 75 -27.96 4.63 21.30
N PRO A 76 -27.11 4.71 22.33
CA PRO A 76 -25.93 3.85 22.43
C PRO A 76 -26.41 2.42 22.71
N ALA A 77 -26.12 1.50 21.80
CA ALA A 77 -26.25 0.08 22.06
C ALA A 77 -25.17 -0.32 23.10
N PRO A 78 -25.53 -0.94 24.24
CA PRO A 78 -24.57 -1.38 25.24
C PRO A 78 -24.05 -2.74 24.79
N ASN A 79 -23.10 -2.79 23.85
CA ASN A 79 -22.28 -3.98 23.56
C ASN A 79 -21.15 -3.74 22.54
N ASP A 80 -20.78 -2.49 22.24
CA ASP A 80 -19.48 -2.24 21.60
C ASP A 80 -18.40 -2.40 22.68
N GLU A 81 -18.01 -3.66 22.93
CA GLU A 81 -16.66 -3.95 23.41
C GLU A 81 -15.71 -3.19 22.51
N ALA A 82 -15.23 -2.06 23.01
CA ALA A 82 -14.22 -1.24 22.40
C ALA A 82 -12.92 -2.05 22.40
N VAL A 83 -12.82 -3.04 21.50
CA VAL A 83 -11.53 -3.51 20.99
C VAL A 83 -10.87 -2.23 20.56
N SER A 84 -9.88 -1.79 21.33
CA SER A 84 -9.16 -0.54 21.10
C SER A 84 -8.41 -0.68 19.79
N HIS A 85 -9.11 -0.51 18.67
CA HIS A 85 -8.57 -0.15 17.39
C HIS A 85 -8.11 1.29 17.56
N ARG A 86 -7.05 1.46 18.36
CA ARG A 86 -6.23 2.67 18.34
C ARG A 86 -5.72 2.71 16.91
N ARG A 87 -6.46 3.43 16.06
CA ARG A 87 -6.19 3.68 14.65
C ARG A 87 -4.72 4.04 14.58
N ARG A 88 -3.88 3.09 14.12
CA ARG A 88 -2.43 3.27 14.02
C ARG A 88 -2.13 4.06 12.75
N THR A 89 -2.72 5.25 12.64
CA THR A 89 -2.61 6.10 11.46
C THR A 89 -1.15 6.48 11.19
N ASP A 90 -0.34 6.55 12.26
CA ASP A 90 1.11 6.71 12.19
C ASP A 90 1.79 5.64 11.32
N LYS A 91 1.35 4.38 11.42
CA LYS A 91 1.92 3.29 10.62
C LYS A 91 1.58 3.41 9.15
N ALA A 92 0.37 3.86 8.82
CA ALA A 92 -0.04 4.04 7.43
C ALA A 92 0.83 5.10 6.74
N ALA A 93 1.10 6.22 7.44
CA ALA A 93 1.99 7.26 6.94
C ALA A 93 3.44 6.76 6.77
N ILE A 94 3.96 5.98 7.73
CA ILE A 94 5.30 5.37 7.62
C ILE A 94 5.36 4.40 6.43
N CYS A 95 4.37 3.52 6.26
CA CYS A 95 4.31 2.61 5.13
C CYS A 95 4.26 3.35 3.78
N LEU A 96 3.49 4.44 3.70
CA LEU A 96 3.45 5.28 2.51
C LEU A 96 4.81 5.91 2.22
N GLY A 97 5.49 6.45 3.25
CA GLY A 97 6.84 6.99 3.12
C GLY A 97 7.85 5.96 2.63
N ILE A 98 7.82 4.74 3.17
CA ILE A 98 8.69 3.63 2.72
C ILE A 98 8.38 3.26 1.26
N ALA A 99 7.11 3.23 0.87
CA ALA A 99 6.71 2.94 -0.52
C ALA A 99 7.22 4.00 -1.50
N ILE A 100 7.12 5.29 -1.14
CA ILE A 100 7.65 6.39 -1.95
C ILE A 100 9.18 6.30 -2.05
N ALA A 101 9.87 6.05 -0.94
CA ALA A 101 11.33 5.91 -0.92
C ALA A 101 11.80 4.73 -1.78
N PHE A 102 11.09 3.60 -1.72
CA PHE A 102 11.35 2.44 -2.56
C PHE A 102 11.16 2.75 -4.05
N ALA A 103 10.05 3.42 -4.42
CA ALA A 103 9.78 3.82 -5.79
C ALA A 103 10.88 4.76 -6.33
N LEU A 104 11.31 5.75 -5.53
CA LEU A 104 12.41 6.64 -5.89
C LEU A 104 13.74 5.90 -6.05
N ALA A 105 14.03 4.95 -5.15
CA ALA A 105 15.25 4.16 -5.21
C ALA A 105 15.32 3.27 -6.48
N LEU A 106 14.18 2.72 -6.91
CA LEU A 106 14.07 2.03 -8.20
C LEU A 106 14.29 2.98 -9.37
N GLN A 107 13.66 4.17 -9.34
CA GLN A 107 13.75 5.14 -10.42
C GLN A 107 15.16 5.68 -10.64
N LEU A 108 15.90 5.87 -9.55
CA LEU A 108 17.31 6.31 -9.56
C LEU A 108 18.30 5.16 -9.80
N ARG A 109 17.83 3.91 -9.95
CA ARG A 109 18.66 2.71 -10.16
C ARG A 109 19.83 2.56 -9.17
N LEU A 110 19.61 2.91 -7.89
CA LEU A 110 20.71 2.88 -6.91
C LEU A 110 21.20 1.46 -6.60
N LEU A 111 20.30 0.47 -6.60
CA LEU A 111 20.63 -0.93 -6.35
C LEU A 111 19.77 -1.84 -7.23
N ASN A 112 20.28 -3.06 -7.41
CA ASN A 112 19.57 -4.15 -8.06
C ASN A 112 18.25 -4.47 -7.33
N ALA A 113 17.16 -4.62 -8.08
CA ALA A 113 15.83 -4.95 -7.60
C ALA A 113 15.80 -6.21 -6.72
N ALA A 114 16.74 -7.15 -6.93
CA ALA A 114 16.90 -8.34 -6.08
C ALA A 114 17.21 -8.04 -4.62
N ILE A 115 17.84 -6.90 -4.32
CA ILE A 115 18.15 -6.46 -2.96
C ILE A 115 17.09 -5.48 -2.47
N LEU A 116 16.65 -4.58 -3.35
CA LEU A 116 15.70 -3.52 -3.00
C LEU A 116 14.33 -4.07 -2.59
N THR A 117 13.82 -5.08 -3.31
CA THR A 117 12.50 -5.67 -3.09
C THR A 117 12.39 -6.39 -1.74
N PRO A 118 13.30 -7.32 -1.35
CA PRO A 118 13.24 -7.93 -0.04
C PRO A 118 13.48 -6.90 1.09
N ALA A 119 14.36 -5.92 0.89
CA ALA A 119 14.56 -4.85 1.88
C ALA A 119 13.30 -4.00 2.11
N PHE A 120 12.58 -3.68 1.04
CA PHE A 120 11.28 -2.99 1.11
C PHE A 120 10.23 -3.82 1.85
N LEU A 121 10.05 -5.09 1.47
CA LEU A 121 9.08 -5.99 2.11
C LEU A 121 9.39 -6.21 3.59
N LEU A 122 10.67 -6.38 3.93
CA LEU A 122 11.13 -6.52 5.30
C LEU A 122 10.80 -5.26 6.11
N SER A 123 11.10 -4.08 5.57
CA SER A 123 10.82 -2.79 6.21
C SER A 123 9.31 -2.63 6.47
N LEU A 124 8.48 -2.98 5.49
CA LEU A 124 7.02 -2.92 5.61
C LEU A 124 6.51 -3.87 6.71
N MET A 125 7.01 -5.11 6.72
CA MET A 125 6.65 -6.10 7.75
C MET A 125 7.08 -5.68 9.15
N LEU A 126 8.28 -5.10 9.31
CA LEU A 126 8.76 -4.60 10.61
C LEU A 126 7.89 -3.45 11.13
N VAL A 127 7.53 -2.51 10.27
CA VAL A 127 6.63 -1.40 10.65
C VAL A 127 5.25 -1.95 11.02
N LEU A 128 4.75 -2.93 10.28
CA LEU A 128 3.42 -3.50 10.52
C LEU A 128 3.35 -4.33 11.81
N HIS A 129 4.30 -5.23 12.05
CA HIS A 129 4.34 -6.08 13.26
C HIS A 129 4.92 -5.37 14.50
N GLY A 130 5.68 -4.29 14.31
CA GLY A 130 6.55 -3.73 15.35
C GLY A 130 7.81 -4.58 15.52
N PHE A 131 8.90 -3.96 15.99
CA PHE A 131 10.24 -4.54 16.16
C PHE A 131 10.31 -5.64 17.25
N ARG A 132 9.48 -6.68 17.14
CA ARG A 132 9.46 -7.82 18.06
C ARG A 132 10.41 -8.88 17.52
N PRO A 133 11.44 -9.31 18.28
CA PRO A 133 12.46 -10.22 17.77
C PRO A 133 11.91 -11.57 17.30
N ARG A 134 10.82 -12.05 17.92
CA ARG A 134 10.15 -13.31 17.53
C ARG A 134 9.48 -13.27 16.14
N THR A 135 9.12 -12.09 15.64
CA THR A 135 8.49 -11.93 14.32
C THR A 135 9.49 -11.54 13.23
N ILE A 136 10.71 -11.12 13.58
CA ILE A 136 11.73 -10.71 12.60
C ILE A 136 12.16 -11.90 11.74
N LEU A 137 12.45 -13.05 12.36
CA LEU A 137 12.95 -14.23 11.63
C LEU A 137 11.98 -14.72 10.53
N PRO A 138 10.68 -14.95 10.81
CA PRO A 138 9.74 -15.31 9.74
C PRO A 138 9.54 -14.19 8.72
N SER A 139 9.60 -12.91 9.14
CA SER A 139 9.47 -11.77 8.22
C SER A 139 10.62 -11.72 7.22
N VAL A 140 11.86 -11.95 7.67
CA VAL A 140 13.05 -12.02 6.81
C VAL A 140 12.89 -13.15 5.80
N ALA A 141 12.54 -14.36 6.24
CA ALA A 141 12.36 -15.50 5.35
C ALA A 141 11.30 -15.21 4.26
N ILE A 142 10.13 -14.70 4.65
CA ILE A 142 9.05 -14.38 3.71
C ILE A 142 9.48 -13.27 2.75
N SER A 143 10.09 -12.20 3.25
CA SER A 143 10.52 -11.08 2.40
C SER A 143 11.55 -11.51 1.36
N LEU A 144 12.46 -12.42 1.71
CA LEU A 144 13.48 -12.94 0.80
C LEU A 144 12.86 -13.81 -0.29
N ILE A 145 11.99 -14.74 0.11
CA ILE A 145 11.30 -15.64 -0.82
C ILE A 145 10.46 -14.83 -1.81
N VAL A 146 9.63 -13.92 -1.29
CA VAL A 146 8.76 -13.08 -2.12
C VAL A 146 9.59 -12.16 -3.02
N GLY A 147 10.69 -11.58 -2.51
CA GLY A 147 11.59 -10.75 -3.30
C GLY A 147 12.20 -11.50 -4.49
N ILE A 148 12.71 -12.72 -4.27
CA ILE A 148 13.28 -13.57 -5.32
C ILE A 148 12.20 -13.97 -6.34
N VAL A 149 11.04 -14.43 -5.87
CA VAL A 149 9.92 -14.83 -6.74
C VAL A 149 9.45 -13.65 -7.59
N THR A 150 9.41 -12.44 -7.01
CA THR A 150 9.03 -11.21 -7.72
C THR A 150 10.00 -10.92 -8.86
N VAL A 151 11.31 -10.89 -8.58
CA VAL A 151 12.33 -10.66 -9.63
C VAL A 151 12.25 -11.75 -10.70
N TYR A 152 12.05 -13.00 -10.31
CA TYR A 152 11.91 -14.11 -11.24
C TYR A 152 10.67 -13.97 -12.12
N ALA A 153 9.53 -13.56 -11.56
CA ALA A 153 8.29 -13.32 -12.31
C ALA A 153 8.47 -12.15 -13.29
N PHE A 154 9.09 -11.04 -12.88
CA PHE A 154 9.35 -9.93 -13.79
C PHE A 154 10.28 -10.29 -14.95
N LYS A 155 11.33 -11.05 -14.66
CA LYS A 155 12.28 -11.46 -15.70
C LYS A 155 11.71 -12.49 -16.67
N ASN A 156 11.03 -13.52 -16.16
CA ASN A 156 10.61 -14.66 -16.98
C ASN A 156 9.17 -14.59 -17.47
N PHE A 157 8.28 -13.90 -16.73
CA PHE A 157 6.87 -13.80 -17.08
C PHE A 157 6.56 -12.49 -17.78
N PHE A 158 7.10 -11.37 -17.29
CA PHE A 158 6.86 -10.05 -17.87
C PHE A 158 7.94 -9.60 -18.86
N TYR A 159 9.04 -10.35 -18.98
CA TYR A 159 10.20 -10.01 -19.83
C TYR A 159 10.68 -8.55 -19.64
N ILE A 160 10.54 -8.02 -18.42
CA ILE A 160 11.00 -6.69 -18.03
C ILE A 160 12.27 -6.87 -17.22
N ASP A 161 13.38 -6.36 -17.74
CA ASP A 161 14.61 -6.25 -16.96
C ASP A 161 14.45 -5.11 -15.95
N LEU A 162 14.26 -5.49 -14.68
CA LEU A 162 14.42 -4.54 -13.59
C LEU A 162 15.90 -4.19 -13.41
N PRO A 163 16.22 -2.91 -13.13
CA PRO A 163 17.58 -2.49 -12.81
C PRO A 163 18.12 -3.12 -11.52
#